data_AF-A0AAU3FEW1-F1
#
_entry.id   AF-A0AAU3FEW1-F1
#
_cell.length_a   1.000
_cell.length_b   1.000
_cell.length_c   1.000
_cell.angle_alpha   90.00
_cell.angle_beta   90.00
_cell.angle_gamma   90.00
#
_symmetry.space_group_name_H-M   'P 1'
#
loop_
_entity.id
_entity.type
_entity.pdbx_description
1 polymer ?
#
loop_
_entity_poly.entity_id
_entity_poly.type
_entity_poly.pdbx_seq_one_letter_code
_entity_poly.pdbx_strand_id
1 'polypeptide(L)'
;MSEPLRTRSLLPRTLRRRLPVRVRQNWKLLTTCVAFVAVLTLVLGTARIRPYVTSASDTGADAVTVDIAGTADLFDATTAHSIRLTFRDADYERMLDTYWKEGEKDYVEADLTIDGTTIPSVGIRLKGNSTLGGLTWKGESKPRQGGGGFPGGGAAPGGGGLPAPGAGQQPGQGQQPGQQPGQGQGQQPGRGGFPGGGMARTSLKAEEPETLPWLISFDEFVDGRRYQGHQEVAVRVSGMGGGSTVLNEALSLSVLAGVGEAAQRYAYSSFTVNGRPTTARLLVEHPDEHFADQMDGTGVLYKSLASSSFTDQGDDQTDYQDDFKQITMQGSQDLQPVINLIRWVNSASDEEFDAQLADRVDVESFARYVALQNLLLNFDDMSGPGKNYYLWYDLETKKFSVISWDHNLTFSGNAAQGPHDSGGLGMPGGMRPTEGEQPPEGAQPPEGAGPPGGAGLPGGAQPPGGADAGREGGTAERGRPGGMMSGHKLKERFLASDAFKGVYEDAYRALYQQVYADGRATGSLDAITTVLKTVDGADATAVDADADRLRTLVKQRTESLRNNEVITRG
;
A
#
# COMPACT_ATOMS: atom_id res chain seq x y z
N MET A 1 -42.14 -76.90 -46.08
CA MET A 1 -41.06 -76.21 -46.83
C MET A 1 -41.05 -74.78 -46.30
N SER A 2 -40.26 -74.51 -45.25
CA SER A 2 -38.88 -73.98 -45.29
C SER A 2 -38.89 -72.50 -45.68
N GLU A 3 -38.39 -71.51 -44.94
CA GLU A 3 -37.68 -71.35 -43.65
C GLU A 3 -37.71 -69.83 -43.33
N PRO A 4 -37.87 -69.33 -42.09
CA PRO A 4 -37.71 -67.89 -41.82
C PRO A 4 -36.28 -67.54 -41.39
N LEU A 5 -35.78 -66.45 -41.97
CA LEU A 5 -34.44 -65.87 -41.86
C LEU A 5 -33.99 -65.62 -40.41
N ARG A 6 -32.90 -66.27 -39.98
CA ARG A 6 -32.17 -65.93 -38.75
C ARG A 6 -31.23 -64.73 -38.98
N THR A 7 -31.48 -63.64 -38.27
CA THR A 7 -30.59 -62.48 -38.19
C THR A 7 -29.27 -62.88 -37.50
N ARG A 8 -28.16 -62.91 -38.27
CA ARG A 8 -26.81 -63.19 -37.76
C ARG A 8 -26.24 -61.96 -37.04
N SER A 9 -25.74 -62.15 -35.81
CA SER A 9 -25.04 -61.11 -35.05
C SER A 9 -23.62 -60.87 -35.61
N LEU A 10 -23.23 -59.61 -35.78
CA LEU A 10 -22.00 -59.16 -36.45
C LEU A 10 -20.69 -59.22 -35.61
N LEU A 11 -20.62 -60.00 -34.53
CA LEU A 11 -19.40 -60.10 -33.71
C LEU A 11 -18.81 -61.52 -33.70
N PRO A 12 -17.49 -61.70 -33.95
CA PRO A 12 -16.82 -63.00 -33.91
C PRO A 12 -17.04 -63.71 -32.57
N ARG A 13 -17.31 -65.03 -32.62
CA ARG A 13 -17.63 -65.87 -31.45
C ARG A 13 -16.55 -65.89 -30.36
N THR A 14 -15.32 -65.52 -30.67
CA THR A 14 -14.15 -65.56 -29.77
C THR A 14 -14.04 -64.36 -28.82
N LEU A 15 -14.57 -63.18 -29.19
CA LEU A 15 -14.63 -62.01 -28.29
C LEU A 15 -15.81 -62.08 -27.30
N ARG A 16 -16.83 -62.87 -27.64
CA ARG A 16 -17.95 -63.24 -26.76
C ARG A 16 -17.58 -64.14 -25.58
N ARG A 17 -16.31 -64.32 -25.19
CA ARG A 17 -15.98 -64.92 -23.87
C ARG A 17 -15.04 -64.11 -22.99
N ARG A 18 -14.54 -62.96 -23.46
CA ARG A 18 -13.60 -62.12 -22.69
C ARG A 18 -14.21 -60.90 -22.03
N LEU A 19 -15.40 -60.46 -22.47
CA LEU A 19 -16.10 -59.35 -21.84
C LEU A 19 -16.99 -59.84 -20.68
N PRO A 20 -16.94 -59.20 -19.50
CA PRO A 20 -17.81 -59.52 -18.37
C PRO A 20 -19.30 -59.49 -18.75
N VAL A 21 -20.11 -60.37 -18.18
CA VAL A 21 -21.54 -60.50 -18.51
C VAL A 21 -22.30 -59.18 -18.32
N ARG A 22 -21.98 -58.45 -17.25
CA ARG A 22 -22.55 -57.12 -16.94
C ARG A 22 -22.29 -56.09 -18.04
N VAL A 23 -21.11 -56.12 -18.66
CA VAL A 23 -20.74 -55.21 -19.76
C VAL A 23 -21.55 -55.50 -21.02
N ARG A 24 -21.90 -56.76 -21.28
CA ARG A 24 -22.70 -57.14 -22.45
C ARG A 24 -24.17 -56.82 -22.30
N GLN A 25 -24.71 -57.04 -21.10
CA GLN A 25 -26.10 -56.73 -20.81
C GLN A 25 -26.34 -55.22 -20.84
N ASN A 26 -25.36 -54.42 -20.41
CA ASN A 26 -25.45 -52.96 -20.35
C ASN A 26 -24.65 -52.25 -21.45
N TRP A 27 -24.24 -52.95 -22.53
CA TRP A 27 -23.37 -52.36 -23.54
C TRP A 27 -24.02 -51.14 -24.20
N LYS A 28 -25.33 -51.19 -24.44
CA LYS A 28 -26.08 -50.03 -24.95
C LYS A 28 -25.96 -48.82 -24.03
N LEU A 29 -26.09 -49.02 -22.72
CA LEU A 29 -25.98 -47.93 -21.73
C LEU A 29 -24.57 -47.33 -21.71
N LEU A 30 -23.54 -48.19 -21.73
CA LEU A 30 -22.14 -47.77 -21.80
C LEU A 30 -21.84 -47.00 -23.08
N THR A 31 -22.31 -47.48 -24.23
CA THR A 31 -22.14 -46.79 -25.51
C THR A 31 -22.89 -45.45 -25.52
N THR A 32 -24.08 -45.38 -24.94
CA THR A 32 -24.83 -44.13 -24.78
C THR A 32 -24.11 -43.15 -23.87
N CYS A 33 -23.57 -43.58 -22.72
CA CYS A 33 -22.80 -42.69 -21.83
C CYS A 33 -21.53 -42.17 -22.52
N VAL A 34 -20.79 -43.02 -23.21
CA VAL A 34 -19.57 -42.60 -23.94
C VAL A 34 -19.93 -41.63 -25.07
N ALA A 35 -21.00 -41.89 -25.82
CA ALA A 35 -21.48 -40.98 -26.86
C ALA A 35 -21.95 -39.65 -26.26
N PHE A 36 -22.65 -39.66 -25.13
CA PHE A 36 -23.10 -38.46 -24.42
C PHE A 36 -21.93 -37.61 -23.93
N VAL A 37 -20.91 -38.22 -23.32
CA VAL A 37 -19.69 -37.51 -22.91
C VAL A 37 -18.94 -36.96 -24.13
N ALA A 38 -18.80 -37.73 -25.21
CA ALA A 38 -18.15 -37.23 -26.42
C ALA A 38 -18.90 -36.04 -27.05
N VAL A 39 -20.24 -36.07 -27.05
CA VAL A 39 -21.08 -34.96 -27.51
C VAL A 39 -20.92 -33.75 -26.58
N LEU A 40 -20.95 -33.93 -25.25
CA LEU A 40 -20.69 -32.83 -24.31
C LEU A 40 -19.30 -32.21 -24.53
N THR A 41 -18.29 -33.03 -24.78
CA THR A 41 -16.92 -32.55 -24.99
C THR A 41 -16.77 -31.83 -26.34
N LEU A 42 -17.48 -32.27 -27.38
CA LEU A 42 -17.49 -31.58 -28.69
C LEU A 42 -18.34 -30.31 -28.68
N VAL A 43 -19.45 -30.30 -27.93
CA VAL A 43 -20.40 -29.17 -27.86
C VAL A 43 -19.95 -28.11 -26.85
N LEU A 44 -19.39 -28.52 -25.71
CA LEU A 44 -19.01 -27.63 -24.61
C LEU A 44 -17.48 -27.51 -24.44
N GLY A 45 -16.66 -28.31 -25.11
CA GLY A 45 -15.20 -28.32 -24.89
C GLY A 45 -14.48 -27.05 -25.33
N THR A 46 -15.10 -26.21 -26.15
CA THR A 46 -14.60 -24.86 -26.48
C THR A 46 -15.37 -23.75 -25.77
N ALA A 47 -16.46 -24.07 -25.07
CA ALA A 47 -17.22 -23.13 -24.27
C ALA A 47 -16.57 -23.03 -22.89
N ARG A 48 -15.78 -21.97 -22.66
CA ARG A 48 -15.44 -21.57 -21.29
C ARG A 48 -16.76 -21.31 -20.57
N ILE A 49 -17.09 -22.14 -19.58
CA ILE A 49 -18.15 -21.84 -18.62
C ILE A 49 -17.63 -20.68 -17.78
N ARG A 50 -17.91 -19.45 -18.23
CA ARG A 50 -17.87 -18.28 -17.38
C ARG A 50 -19.15 -18.30 -16.56
N PRO A 51 -19.11 -18.43 -15.22
CA PRO A 51 -20.29 -18.21 -14.41
C PRO A 51 -20.70 -16.75 -14.58
N TYR A 52 -21.59 -16.48 -15.53
CA TYR A 52 -22.33 -15.24 -15.52
C TYR A 52 -23.32 -15.36 -14.38
N VAL A 53 -23.08 -14.62 -13.29
CA VAL A 53 -24.12 -14.30 -12.33
C VAL A 53 -25.11 -13.42 -13.09
N THR A 54 -26.07 -14.02 -13.78
CA THR A 54 -27.21 -13.32 -14.37
C THR A 54 -28.23 -13.04 -13.27
N SER A 55 -27.80 -12.30 -12.26
CA SER A 55 -28.69 -11.47 -11.48
C SER A 55 -28.27 -10.07 -11.85
N ALA A 56 -29.15 -9.32 -12.49
CA ALA A 56 -29.06 -7.88 -12.44
C ALA A 56 -29.21 -7.48 -10.95
N SER A 57 -28.11 -7.52 -10.21
CA SER A 57 -28.03 -6.88 -8.90
C SER A 57 -27.69 -5.42 -9.16
N ASP A 58 -28.73 -4.65 -9.41
CA ASP A 58 -28.79 -3.23 -9.09
C ASP A 58 -28.79 -3.01 -7.54
N THR A 59 -28.25 -3.98 -6.79
CA THR A 59 -28.27 -4.15 -5.34
C THR A 59 -26.98 -4.82 -4.88
N GLY A 60 -25.84 -4.38 -5.44
CA GLY A 60 -24.51 -4.81 -4.99
C GLY A 60 -24.02 -4.07 -3.74
N ALA A 61 -24.74 -3.03 -3.31
CA ALA A 61 -24.53 -2.33 -2.07
C ALA A 61 -25.39 -2.95 -0.97
N ASP A 62 -24.83 -3.12 0.23
CA ASP A 62 -25.63 -3.45 1.41
C ASP A 62 -26.75 -2.40 1.52
N ALA A 63 -28.00 -2.86 1.59
CA ALA A 63 -29.14 -1.96 1.61
C ALA A 63 -29.00 -1.00 2.79
N VAL A 64 -28.87 0.30 2.50
CA VAL A 64 -28.79 1.32 3.56
C VAL A 64 -30.12 1.34 4.32
N THR A 65 -30.09 0.85 5.56
CA THR A 65 -31.27 0.74 6.42
C THR A 65 -31.49 2.00 7.24
N VAL A 66 -30.40 2.68 7.59
CA VAL A 66 -30.42 3.94 8.33
C VAL A 66 -29.16 4.74 8.01
N ASP A 67 -29.35 6.02 7.71
CA ASP A 67 -28.25 6.98 7.60
C ASP A 67 -28.41 8.04 8.69
N ILE A 68 -27.47 8.04 9.64
CA ILE A 68 -27.51 8.95 10.78
C ILE A 68 -27.01 10.32 10.33
N ALA A 69 -27.87 11.33 10.48
CA ALA A 69 -27.48 12.71 10.29
C ALA A 69 -26.56 13.17 11.43
N GLY A 70 -25.46 13.84 11.06
CA GLY A 70 -24.63 14.60 12.00
C GLY A 70 -25.13 16.03 12.21
N THR A 71 -24.54 16.72 13.19
CA THR A 71 -24.81 18.14 13.48
C THR A 71 -24.05 19.09 12.54
N ALA A 72 -22.95 18.62 11.96
CA ALA A 72 -22.15 19.26 10.91
C ALA A 72 -21.59 18.18 9.97
N ASP A 73 -21.16 18.54 8.76
CA ASP A 73 -20.46 17.59 7.84
C ASP A 73 -19.18 17.08 8.52
N LEU A 74 -19.04 15.76 8.66
CA LEU A 74 -17.91 15.11 9.35
C LEU A 74 -16.55 15.53 8.80
N PHE A 75 -16.50 15.84 7.51
CA PHE A 75 -15.27 16.21 6.83
C PHE A 75 -15.22 17.69 6.45
N ASP A 76 -15.94 18.55 7.18
CA ASP A 76 -15.72 19.99 7.11
C ASP A 76 -14.34 20.33 7.69
N ALA A 77 -13.36 20.43 6.80
CA ALA A 77 -11.98 20.76 7.15
C ALA A 77 -11.81 22.17 7.77
N THR A 78 -12.86 23.00 7.82
CA THR A 78 -12.84 24.33 8.44
C THR A 78 -13.27 24.35 9.90
N THR A 79 -13.78 23.22 10.40
CA THR A 79 -14.33 23.08 11.75
C THR A 79 -13.47 22.16 12.62
N ALA A 80 -13.37 22.46 13.92
CA ALA A 80 -12.76 21.59 14.90
C ALA A 80 -13.80 20.58 15.43
N HIS A 81 -13.72 19.34 14.95
CA HIS A 81 -14.67 18.29 15.35
C HIS A 81 -14.34 17.69 16.72
N SER A 82 -15.31 16.99 17.32
CA SER A 82 -15.11 16.22 18.54
C SER A 82 -15.57 14.78 18.40
N ILE A 83 -14.65 13.87 18.69
CA ILE A 83 -14.84 12.43 18.64
C ILE A 83 -14.57 11.83 20.02
N ARG A 84 -15.56 11.13 20.55
CA ARG A 84 -15.43 10.34 21.78
C ARG A 84 -15.77 8.89 21.50
N LEU A 85 -14.86 8.01 21.89
CA LEU A 85 -15.00 6.57 21.74
C LEU A 85 -15.01 5.90 23.10
N THR A 86 -15.97 5.02 23.34
CA THR A 86 -16.07 4.24 24.58
C THR A 86 -16.27 2.77 24.26
N PHE A 87 -15.43 1.89 24.79
CA PHE A 87 -15.54 0.45 24.63
C PHE A 87 -15.21 -0.27 25.94
N ARG A 88 -15.58 -1.55 26.04
CA ARG A 88 -15.31 -2.36 27.23
C ARG A 88 -13.83 -2.78 27.22
N ASP A 89 -13.13 -2.57 28.33
CA ASP A 89 -11.71 -2.94 28.45
C ASP A 89 -11.46 -4.43 28.15
N ALA A 90 -12.38 -5.31 28.55
CA ALA A 90 -12.29 -6.74 28.27
C ALA A 90 -12.39 -7.06 26.77
N ASP A 91 -13.12 -6.27 26.00
CA ASP A 91 -13.25 -6.47 24.55
C ASP A 91 -11.98 -5.97 23.84
N TYR A 92 -11.46 -4.82 24.28
CA TYR A 92 -10.18 -4.30 23.80
C TYR A 92 -9.00 -5.22 24.11
N GLU A 93 -8.93 -5.79 25.32
CA GLU A 93 -7.87 -6.74 25.67
C GLU A 93 -7.94 -8.00 24.79
N ARG A 94 -9.13 -8.49 24.44
CA ARG A 94 -9.27 -9.60 23.47
C ARG A 94 -8.80 -9.22 22.08
N MET A 95 -9.15 -8.05 21.57
CA MET A 95 -8.64 -7.57 20.27
C MET A 95 -7.11 -7.54 20.25
N LEU A 96 -6.49 -7.01 21.30
CA LEU A 96 -5.03 -6.97 21.41
C LEU A 96 -4.43 -8.38 21.47
N ASP A 97 -5.06 -9.28 22.23
CA ASP A 97 -4.64 -10.68 22.33
C ASP A 97 -4.67 -11.40 20.97
N THR A 98 -5.77 -11.26 20.22
CA THR A 98 -5.91 -11.80 18.86
C THR A 98 -4.86 -11.18 17.94
N TYR A 99 -4.74 -9.85 17.93
CA TYR A 99 -3.73 -9.18 17.13
C TYR A 99 -2.31 -9.64 17.47
N TRP A 100 -1.98 -9.87 18.75
CA TRP A 100 -0.65 -10.31 19.15
C TRP A 100 -0.36 -11.75 18.71
N LYS A 101 -1.30 -12.67 18.94
CA LYS A 101 -1.13 -14.11 18.69
C LYS A 101 -1.24 -14.46 17.20
N GLU A 102 -2.19 -13.86 16.51
CA GLU A 102 -2.63 -14.28 15.17
C GLU A 102 -2.32 -13.22 14.11
N GLY A 103 -2.18 -11.95 14.51
CA GLY A 103 -1.97 -10.83 13.57
C GLY A 103 -3.27 -10.31 12.94
N GLU A 104 -4.40 -10.90 13.30
CA GLU A 104 -5.73 -10.47 12.87
C GLU A 104 -6.15 -9.18 13.58
N LYS A 105 -6.99 -8.38 12.91
CA LYS A 105 -7.41 -7.05 13.38
C LYS A 105 -8.92 -7.02 13.49
N ASP A 106 -9.43 -7.75 14.46
CA ASP A 106 -10.86 -7.92 14.67
C ASP A 106 -11.54 -6.63 15.08
N TYR A 107 -12.81 -6.49 14.70
CA TYR A 107 -13.66 -5.45 15.24
C TYR A 107 -14.09 -5.78 16.67
N VAL A 108 -14.17 -4.75 17.50
CA VAL A 108 -14.90 -4.78 18.77
C VAL A 108 -15.97 -3.70 18.79
N GLU A 109 -17.02 -3.99 19.54
CA GLU A 109 -18.15 -3.08 19.71
C GLU A 109 -17.75 -1.88 20.59
N ALA A 110 -18.14 -0.68 20.17
CA ALA A 110 -17.91 0.56 20.90
C ALA A 110 -19.09 1.53 20.73
N ASP A 111 -19.23 2.46 21.67
CA ASP A 111 -20.09 3.62 21.53
C ASP A 111 -19.26 4.81 21.04
N LEU A 112 -19.74 5.46 19.98
CA LEU A 112 -19.11 6.63 19.38
C LEU A 112 -19.98 7.86 19.63
N THR A 113 -19.34 9.02 19.82
CA THR A 113 -20.03 10.31 19.77
C THR A 113 -19.25 11.24 18.87
N ILE A 114 -19.92 11.78 17.85
CA ILE A 114 -19.38 12.75 16.87
C ILE A 114 -20.17 14.05 17.04
N ASP A 115 -19.49 15.13 17.45
CA ASP A 115 -20.10 16.47 17.59
C ASP A 115 -21.43 16.48 18.37
N GLY A 116 -21.48 15.67 19.43
CA GLY A 116 -22.66 15.48 20.29
C GLY A 116 -23.66 14.43 19.82
N THR A 117 -23.51 13.89 18.61
CA THR A 117 -24.34 12.80 18.07
C THR A 117 -23.83 11.45 18.55
N THR A 118 -24.56 10.78 19.43
CA THR A 118 -24.19 9.44 19.93
C THR A 118 -24.65 8.35 18.96
N ILE A 119 -23.73 7.46 18.61
CA ILE A 119 -23.90 6.33 17.70
C ILE A 119 -23.46 5.08 18.48
N PRO A 120 -24.40 4.33 19.08
CA PRO A 120 -24.07 3.15 19.86
C PRO A 120 -23.65 1.98 18.97
N SER A 121 -22.91 1.02 19.50
CA SER A 121 -22.60 -0.24 18.80
C SER A 121 -21.93 -0.05 17.43
N VAL A 122 -20.97 0.86 17.29
CA VAL A 122 -20.07 0.90 16.13
C VAL A 122 -19.00 -0.18 16.26
N GLY A 123 -18.41 -0.58 15.13
CA GLY A 123 -17.21 -1.42 15.14
C GLY A 123 -15.94 -0.57 15.16
N ILE A 124 -14.96 -0.93 15.98
CA ILE A 124 -13.61 -0.39 15.89
C ILE A 124 -12.57 -1.50 15.75
N ARG A 125 -11.53 -1.24 14.96
CA ARG A 125 -10.37 -2.13 14.85
C ARG A 125 -9.07 -1.38 14.61
N LEU A 126 -7.94 -2.01 14.93
CA LEU A 126 -6.62 -1.48 14.61
C LEU A 126 -6.43 -1.33 13.09
N LYS A 127 -5.80 -0.24 12.66
CA LYS A 127 -5.55 0.06 11.24
C LYS A 127 -4.06 0.19 10.90
N GLY A 128 -3.69 -0.28 9.70
CA GLY A 128 -2.36 -0.11 9.12
C GLY A 128 -1.43 -1.31 9.37
N ASN A 129 -0.58 -1.64 8.40
CA ASN A 129 0.39 -2.75 8.51
C ASN A 129 1.73 -2.22 9.03
N SER A 130 2.33 -1.29 8.29
CA SER A 130 3.61 -0.66 8.64
C SER A 130 3.54 0.12 9.94
N THR A 131 2.44 0.85 10.16
CA THR A 131 2.22 1.68 11.36
C THR A 131 2.20 0.84 12.63
N LEU A 132 1.51 -0.31 12.63
CA LEU A 132 1.44 -1.21 13.78
C LEU A 132 2.72 -2.03 13.98
N GLY A 133 3.67 -2.00 13.04
CA GLY A 133 4.97 -2.64 13.18
C GLY A 133 5.86 -2.03 14.28
N GLY A 134 5.48 -0.88 14.84
CA GLY A 134 6.10 -0.27 16.03
C GLY A 134 5.28 -0.36 17.30
N LEU A 135 4.16 -1.10 17.29
CA LEU A 135 3.29 -1.25 18.46
C LEU A 135 3.97 -2.08 19.55
N THR A 136 3.96 -1.56 20.77
CA THR A 136 4.34 -2.29 21.99
C THR A 136 3.12 -2.61 22.83
N TRP A 137 3.13 -3.78 23.48
CA TRP A 137 2.09 -4.19 24.42
C TRP A 137 2.70 -5.01 25.55
N LYS A 138 2.34 -4.71 26.80
CA LYS A 138 2.87 -5.39 28.00
C LYS A 138 4.40 -5.37 28.06
N GLY A 139 5.02 -4.31 27.54
CA GLY A 139 6.47 -4.15 27.46
C GLY A 139 7.15 -4.94 26.34
N GLU A 140 6.39 -5.67 25.53
CA GLU A 140 6.90 -6.45 24.41
C GLU A 140 6.68 -5.73 23.08
N SER A 141 7.57 -5.94 22.13
CA SER A 141 7.36 -5.57 20.72
C SER A 141 6.99 -6.83 19.95
N LYS A 142 5.93 -6.77 19.13
CA LYS A 142 5.56 -7.92 18.30
C LYS A 142 6.68 -8.23 17.30
N PRO A 143 7.23 -9.48 17.26
CA PRO A 143 8.20 -9.87 16.25
C PRO A 143 7.60 -9.71 14.85
N ARG A 144 8.38 -9.22 13.89
CA ARG A 144 7.95 -9.12 12.48
C ARG A 144 7.52 -10.51 11.97
N GLN A 145 6.23 -10.69 11.72
CA GLN A 145 5.66 -11.90 11.12
C GLN A 145 5.38 -11.61 9.64
N GLY A 146 6.17 -12.20 8.73
CA GLY A 146 5.86 -12.39 7.30
C GLY A 146 5.82 -11.16 6.37
N GLY A 147 6.83 -11.06 5.47
CA GLY A 147 6.70 -10.40 4.16
C GLY A 147 7.08 -8.91 4.07
N GLY A 148 8.21 -8.60 3.42
CA GLY A 148 8.58 -7.24 3.00
C GLY A 148 9.53 -6.50 3.95
N GLY A 149 10.74 -7.02 4.14
CA GLY A 149 11.81 -6.29 4.81
C GLY A 149 12.24 -5.07 4.00
N PHE A 150 12.23 -3.88 4.60
CA PHE A 150 13.02 -2.75 4.13
C PHE A 150 14.51 -3.14 4.24
N PRO A 151 15.31 -3.18 3.15
CA PRO A 151 16.74 -3.33 3.24
C PRO A 151 17.33 -1.96 3.60
N GLY A 152 17.64 -1.75 4.86
CA GLY A 152 18.23 -0.49 5.29
C GLY A 152 18.24 -0.33 6.80
N GLY A 153 19.03 -1.13 7.49
CA GLY A 153 19.23 -1.02 8.93
C GLY A 153 19.89 -2.26 9.50
N GLY A 154 21.18 -2.43 9.21
CA GLY A 154 21.98 -3.46 9.87
C GLY A 154 22.08 -3.16 11.36
N ALA A 155 21.25 -3.82 12.17
CA ALA A 155 21.54 -4.01 13.58
C ALA A 155 22.51 -5.19 13.70
N ALA A 156 23.75 -4.92 14.10
CA ALA A 156 24.73 -5.94 14.41
C ALA A 156 24.22 -6.82 15.56
N PRO A 157 24.24 -8.17 15.45
CA PRO A 157 23.93 -9.02 16.59
C PRO A 157 25.03 -8.90 17.65
N GLY A 158 24.65 -8.46 18.85
CA GLY A 158 25.50 -8.48 20.02
C GLY A 158 26.01 -9.89 20.31
N GLY A 159 27.32 -10.02 20.52
CA GLY A 159 27.99 -11.28 20.79
C GLY A 159 27.44 -11.97 22.04
N GLY A 160 27.05 -13.24 21.87
CA GLY A 160 26.63 -14.11 22.96
C GLY A 160 27.82 -14.45 23.87
N GLY A 161 27.67 -14.15 25.16
CA GLY A 161 28.56 -14.62 26.21
C GLY A 161 28.33 -16.10 26.50
N LEU A 162 29.40 -16.89 26.40
CA LEU A 162 29.47 -18.27 26.88
C LEU A 162 29.53 -18.30 28.43
N PRO A 163 28.98 -19.33 29.10
CA PRO A 163 28.98 -19.41 30.56
C PRO A 163 30.29 -19.96 31.10
N ALA A 164 30.77 -19.44 32.23
CA ALA A 164 31.85 -20.02 33.02
C ALA A 164 31.32 -20.54 34.37
N PRO A 165 31.78 -21.72 34.85
CA PRO A 165 31.28 -22.37 36.06
C PRO A 165 31.93 -21.80 37.34
N GLY A 166 31.20 -21.89 38.46
CA GLY A 166 31.52 -21.21 39.70
C GLY A 166 32.60 -21.83 40.58
N ALA A 167 33.11 -21.03 41.52
CA ALA A 167 33.60 -21.41 42.84
C ALA A 167 33.89 -20.16 43.70
N GLY A 168 33.48 -20.16 44.98
CA GLY A 168 34.25 -19.53 46.07
C GLY A 168 33.79 -18.21 46.70
N GLN A 169 33.09 -18.32 47.85
CA GLN A 169 33.32 -17.61 49.14
C GLN A 169 33.31 -16.04 49.23
N GLN A 170 32.17 -15.50 49.71
CA GLN A 170 31.93 -14.59 50.87
C GLN A 170 33.05 -13.66 51.47
N PRO A 171 32.70 -12.61 52.27
CA PRO A 171 31.94 -11.37 52.01
C PRO A 171 32.70 -10.09 52.46
N GLY A 172 32.25 -8.88 52.07
CA GLY A 172 32.89 -7.64 52.54
C GLY A 172 32.07 -6.37 52.36
N GLN A 173 31.91 -5.65 53.47
CA GLN A 173 31.17 -4.42 53.77
C GLN A 173 31.53 -3.19 52.92
N GLY A 174 30.59 -2.23 52.83
CA GLY A 174 30.89 -0.83 53.17
C GLY A 174 30.77 0.25 52.09
N GLN A 175 29.87 1.21 52.36
CA GLN A 175 30.04 2.67 52.20
C GLN A 175 29.85 3.35 50.81
N GLN A 176 28.74 4.08 50.71
CA GLN A 176 28.62 5.43 50.13
C GLN A 176 29.35 6.48 51.01
N PRO A 177 29.42 7.79 50.68
CA PRO A 177 29.36 8.53 49.40
C PRO A 177 30.45 9.66 49.30
N GLY A 178 30.53 10.41 48.19
CA GLY A 178 31.36 11.63 48.12
C GLY A 178 30.93 12.61 47.02
N GLN A 179 30.65 13.86 47.42
CA GLN A 179 30.09 14.97 46.65
C GLN A 179 31.17 15.90 46.05
N GLN A 180 30.89 16.40 44.82
CA GLN A 180 31.11 17.78 44.27
C GLN A 180 32.54 18.38 44.15
N PRO A 181 32.74 19.55 43.49
CA PRO A 181 32.22 20.08 42.21
C PRO A 181 33.31 20.84 41.37
N GLY A 182 32.96 21.28 40.14
CA GLY A 182 33.67 22.35 39.40
C GLY A 182 33.99 21.98 37.94
N GLN A 183 34.03 22.87 36.95
CA GLN A 183 33.86 24.31 36.81
C GLN A 183 33.47 24.56 35.33
N GLY A 184 32.66 25.58 35.07
CA GLY A 184 32.28 25.97 33.71
C GLY A 184 33.38 26.74 32.99
N GLN A 185 33.52 26.51 31.67
CA GLN A 185 34.16 27.43 30.73
C GLN A 185 33.43 27.41 29.38
N GLY A 186 32.95 28.60 28.99
CA GLY A 186 33.02 29.15 27.63
C GLY A 186 32.24 28.45 26.50
N GLN A 187 30.98 28.83 26.29
CA GLN A 187 30.30 28.63 25.01
C GLN A 187 30.61 29.79 24.05
N GLN A 188 31.39 29.48 23.00
CA GLN A 188 31.34 30.22 21.73
C GLN A 188 30.09 29.79 20.94
N PRO A 189 29.43 30.72 20.21
CA PRO A 189 28.23 30.39 19.43
C PRO A 189 28.64 29.63 18.17
N GLY A 190 28.58 28.30 18.24
CA GLY A 190 28.71 27.41 17.10
C GLY A 190 27.48 27.53 16.19
N ARG A 191 27.76 27.72 14.89
CA ARG A 191 26.81 27.71 13.77
C ARG A 191 25.67 26.70 13.96
N GLY A 192 24.45 27.15 13.70
CA GLY A 192 23.22 26.35 13.75
C GLY A 192 23.38 25.01 13.02
N GLY A 193 23.46 23.95 13.82
CA GLY A 193 23.28 22.58 13.36
C GLY A 193 21.78 22.33 13.19
N PHE A 194 21.39 21.99 11.98
CA PHE A 194 20.07 21.40 11.70
C PHE A 194 19.89 20.17 12.61
N PRO A 195 18.80 20.05 13.38
CA PRO A 195 18.50 18.83 14.09
C PRO A 195 18.33 17.71 13.05
N GLY A 196 19.21 16.71 13.12
CA GLY A 196 19.14 15.53 12.27
C GLY A 196 17.80 14.83 12.47
N GLY A 197 16.94 14.91 11.45
CA GLY A 197 15.71 14.13 11.36
C GLY A 197 16.05 12.65 11.16
N GLY A 198 16.37 11.96 12.25
CA GLY A 198 16.35 10.50 12.27
C GLY A 198 14.93 10.00 11.99
N MET A 199 14.82 8.88 11.28
CA MET A 199 13.55 8.16 11.06
C MET A 199 12.99 7.63 12.39
N ALA A 200 12.41 8.51 13.21
CA ALA A 200 11.66 8.12 14.39
C ALA A 200 10.34 7.52 13.93
N ARG A 201 10.23 6.19 14.00
CA ARG A 201 8.92 5.54 13.96
C ARG A 201 8.13 5.98 15.18
N THR A 202 6.85 6.28 15.00
CA THR A 202 5.94 6.56 16.11
C THR A 202 5.95 5.38 17.07
N SER A 203 6.34 5.62 18.31
CA SER A 203 6.26 4.62 19.37
C SER A 203 4.79 4.51 19.79
N LEU A 204 4.13 3.45 19.35
CA LEU A 204 2.73 3.20 19.67
C LEU A 204 2.67 2.26 20.87
N LYS A 205 1.88 2.59 21.88
CA LYS A 205 1.64 1.72 23.03
C LYS A 205 0.19 1.29 23.07
N ALA A 206 -0.04 -0.01 23.17
CA ALA A 206 -1.38 -0.56 23.25
C ALA A 206 -2.11 -0.09 24.53
N GLU A 207 -1.39 0.31 25.58
CA GLU A 207 -1.96 0.88 26.80
C GLU A 207 -2.47 2.33 26.62
N GLU A 208 -2.22 2.95 25.47
CA GLU A 208 -2.58 4.32 25.10
C GLU A 208 -3.49 4.31 23.85
N PRO A 209 -4.72 3.73 23.91
CA PRO A 209 -5.59 3.53 22.75
C PRO A 209 -5.98 4.83 22.02
N GLU A 210 -5.97 5.96 22.70
CA GLU A 210 -6.14 7.30 22.13
C GLU A 210 -5.06 7.64 21.08
N THR A 211 -3.88 7.00 21.17
CA THR A 211 -2.74 7.19 20.28
C THR A 211 -2.67 6.19 19.13
N LEU A 212 -3.54 5.17 19.11
CA LEU A 212 -3.55 4.12 18.10
C LEU A 212 -4.32 4.48 16.81
N PRO A 213 -3.93 3.91 15.66
CA PRO A 213 -4.68 4.06 14.41
C PRO A 213 -5.92 3.18 14.42
N TRP A 214 -7.07 3.80 14.11
CA TRP A 214 -8.36 3.13 14.12
C TRP A 214 -8.99 3.12 12.72
N LEU A 215 -9.71 2.05 12.43
CA LEU A 215 -10.82 2.09 11.47
C LEU A 215 -12.10 1.92 12.28
N ILE A 216 -13.02 2.86 12.10
CA ILE A 216 -14.34 2.86 12.72
C ILE A 216 -15.33 2.49 11.63
N SER A 217 -16.09 1.41 11.81
CA SER A 217 -17.20 1.00 10.95
C SER A 217 -18.53 1.34 11.63
N PHE A 218 -19.43 1.95 10.88
CA PHE A 218 -20.78 2.22 11.35
C PHE A 218 -21.70 1.02 11.21
N ASP A 219 -21.42 0.05 10.34
CA ASP A 219 -22.32 -1.07 10.08
C ASP A 219 -21.88 -2.44 10.60
N GLU A 220 -20.67 -2.56 11.14
CA GLU A 220 -20.13 -3.85 11.61
C GLU A 220 -21.07 -4.61 12.56
N PHE A 221 -21.75 -3.91 13.47
CA PHE A 221 -22.69 -4.51 14.42
C PHE A 221 -24.15 -4.10 14.17
N VAL A 222 -24.41 -3.29 13.14
CA VAL A 222 -25.73 -2.82 12.75
C VAL A 222 -25.79 -2.71 11.22
N ASP A 223 -26.14 -3.82 10.58
CA ASP A 223 -26.18 -3.94 9.12
C ASP A 223 -26.91 -2.78 8.42
N GLY A 224 -26.28 -2.25 7.38
CA GLY A 224 -26.84 -1.17 6.56
C GLY A 224 -26.85 0.21 7.21
N ARG A 225 -26.24 0.40 8.40
CA ARG A 225 -26.10 1.73 9.00
C ARG A 225 -25.00 2.54 8.31
N ARG A 226 -25.28 3.83 8.11
CA ARG A 226 -24.31 4.83 7.66
C ARG A 226 -24.31 6.03 8.61
N TYR A 227 -23.24 6.81 8.56
CA TYR A 227 -23.20 8.14 9.17
C TYR A 227 -22.85 9.15 8.09
N GLN A 228 -23.81 9.98 7.70
CA GLN A 228 -23.69 10.93 6.59
C GLN A 228 -23.25 10.25 5.29
N GLY A 229 -23.81 9.08 5.00
CA GLY A 229 -23.46 8.26 3.84
C GLY A 229 -22.23 7.36 4.05
N HIS A 230 -21.37 7.63 5.03
CA HIS A 230 -20.14 6.86 5.26
C HIS A 230 -20.41 5.51 5.93
N GLN A 231 -19.74 4.47 5.44
CA GLN A 231 -19.69 3.17 6.10
C GLN A 231 -18.54 3.11 7.10
N GLU A 232 -17.39 3.69 6.75
CA GLU A 232 -16.19 3.65 7.58
C GLU A 232 -15.42 4.96 7.60
N VAL A 233 -14.70 5.22 8.69
CA VAL A 233 -13.82 6.38 8.86
C VAL A 233 -12.48 5.93 9.44
N ALA A 234 -11.39 6.44 8.87
CA ALA A 234 -10.04 6.16 9.37
C ALA A 234 -9.57 7.26 10.34
N VAL A 235 -9.10 6.87 11.52
CA VAL A 235 -8.39 7.74 12.46
C VAL A 235 -6.90 7.57 12.26
N ARG A 236 -6.24 8.63 11.80
CA ARG A 236 -4.82 8.63 11.47
C ARG A 236 -3.96 8.91 12.69
N VAL A 237 -2.73 8.44 12.61
CA VAL A 237 -1.69 8.67 13.61
C VAL A 237 -0.45 9.20 12.93
N SER A 238 0.41 9.86 13.70
CA SER A 238 1.73 10.25 13.23
C SER A 238 2.48 9.03 12.67
N GLY A 239 3.13 9.22 11.53
CA GLY A 239 3.86 8.20 10.81
C GLY A 239 5.22 8.71 10.35
N MET A 240 5.93 7.89 9.56
CA MET A 240 7.12 8.39 8.87
C MET A 240 6.71 9.50 7.90
N GLY A 241 7.44 10.62 7.81
CA GLY A 241 7.19 11.66 6.80
C GLY A 241 6.45 12.91 7.25
N GLY A 242 5.48 12.79 8.16
CA GLY A 242 4.50 13.84 8.46
C GLY A 242 4.69 14.66 9.73
N GLY A 243 5.69 14.33 10.54
CA GLY A 243 5.79 14.87 11.88
C GLY A 243 4.71 14.30 12.82
N SER A 244 4.56 14.91 13.98
CA SER A 244 3.65 14.45 15.04
C SER A 244 2.17 14.74 14.77
N THR A 245 1.87 15.62 13.82
CA THR A 245 0.52 16.19 13.58
C THR A 245 -0.19 15.67 12.33
N VAL A 246 0.49 14.88 11.50
CA VAL A 246 -0.05 14.34 10.23
C VAL A 246 -0.43 15.42 9.22
N LEU A 247 0.16 16.62 9.32
CA LEU A 247 -0.13 17.75 8.41
C LEU A 247 0.19 17.44 6.94
N ASN A 248 1.12 16.52 6.68
CA ASN A 248 1.50 16.13 5.32
C ASN A 248 0.36 15.43 4.57
N GLU A 249 -0.40 14.55 5.23
CA GLU A 249 -1.53 13.87 4.63
C GLU A 249 -2.68 14.86 4.39
N ALA A 250 -3.00 15.71 5.38
CA ALA A 250 -4.01 16.74 5.23
C ALA A 250 -3.68 17.73 4.09
N LEU A 251 -2.42 18.18 4.00
CA LEU A 251 -1.96 19.03 2.91
C LEU A 251 -2.08 18.33 1.56
N SER A 252 -1.70 17.05 1.48
CA SER A 252 -1.80 16.27 0.24
C SER A 252 -3.25 16.16 -0.22
N LEU A 253 -4.16 15.77 0.67
CA LEU A 253 -5.59 15.64 0.36
C LEU A 253 -6.20 16.98 -0.07
N SER A 254 -5.84 18.08 0.61
CA SER A 254 -6.26 19.44 0.21
C SER A 254 -5.76 19.82 -1.18
N VAL A 255 -4.51 19.48 -1.50
CA VAL A 255 -3.91 19.72 -2.82
C VAL A 255 -4.61 18.90 -3.90
N LEU A 256 -4.81 17.59 -3.68
CA LEU A 256 -5.53 16.70 -4.61
C LEU A 256 -6.92 17.26 -4.94
N ALA A 257 -7.71 17.58 -3.93
CA ALA A 257 -9.04 18.15 -4.11
C ALA A 257 -8.98 19.49 -4.87
N GLY A 258 -8.01 20.35 -4.52
CA GLY A 258 -7.85 21.65 -5.16
C GLY A 258 -7.46 21.59 -6.64
N VAL A 259 -6.75 20.56 -7.08
CA VAL A 259 -6.37 20.36 -8.50
C VAL A 259 -7.41 19.54 -9.29
N GLY A 260 -8.52 19.16 -8.66
CA GLY A 260 -9.62 18.41 -9.28
C GLY A 260 -9.38 16.90 -9.38
N GLU A 261 -8.46 16.34 -8.60
CA GLU A 261 -8.34 14.88 -8.49
C GLU A 261 -9.38 14.33 -7.49
N ALA A 262 -9.82 13.08 -7.72
CA ALA A 262 -10.58 12.34 -6.73
C ALA A 262 -9.77 12.21 -5.43
N ALA A 263 -10.24 12.82 -4.36
CA ALA A 263 -9.52 12.98 -3.12
C ALA A 263 -10.38 12.55 -1.94
N GLN A 264 -9.80 11.80 -0.99
CA GLN A 264 -10.47 11.56 0.28
C GLN A 264 -10.63 12.88 1.04
N ARG A 265 -11.82 13.11 1.60
CA ARG A 265 -12.03 14.22 2.51
C ARG A 265 -11.38 13.95 3.87
N TYR A 266 -11.09 15.02 4.61
CA TYR A 266 -10.45 14.92 5.92
C TYR A 266 -10.96 16.01 6.86
N ALA A 267 -10.82 15.77 8.16
CA ALA A 267 -11.05 16.77 9.18
C ALA A 267 -10.16 16.51 10.40
N TYR A 268 -9.78 17.57 11.11
CA TYR A 268 -9.14 17.42 12.41
C TYR A 268 -10.18 17.39 13.52
N SER A 269 -9.94 16.53 14.49
CA SER A 269 -10.83 16.33 15.62
C SER A 269 -10.09 16.21 16.94
N SER A 270 -10.75 16.63 18.01
CA SER A 270 -10.42 16.19 19.36
C SER A 270 -10.86 14.74 19.52
N PHE A 271 -9.97 13.88 20.03
CA PHE A 271 -10.20 12.45 20.13
C PHE A 271 -9.97 11.96 21.57
N THR A 272 -11.02 11.41 22.17
CA THR A 272 -11.02 10.90 23.55
C THR A 272 -11.46 9.44 23.56
N VAL A 273 -10.71 8.56 24.24
CA VAL A 273 -11.03 7.13 24.35
C VAL A 273 -11.18 6.74 25.83
N ASN A 274 -12.29 6.10 26.23
CA ASN A 274 -12.51 5.61 27.61
C ASN A 274 -12.17 6.64 28.71
N GLY A 275 -12.41 7.93 28.47
CA GLY A 275 -12.11 9.02 29.42
C GLY A 275 -10.62 9.35 29.61
N ARG A 276 -9.74 8.81 28.76
CA ARG A 276 -8.30 9.11 28.71
C ARG A 276 -8.02 10.51 28.17
N PRO A 277 -6.77 11.01 28.24
CA PRO A 277 -6.43 12.34 27.74
C PRO A 277 -6.87 12.55 26.28
N THR A 278 -7.40 13.73 26.00
CA THR A 278 -7.80 14.13 24.65
C THR A 278 -6.56 14.40 23.79
N THR A 279 -6.57 13.91 22.56
CA THR A 279 -5.52 14.15 21.57
C THR A 279 -6.12 14.69 20.28
N ALA A 280 -5.42 15.56 19.56
CA ALA A 280 -5.84 15.96 18.22
C ALA A 280 -5.51 14.87 17.20
N ARG A 281 -6.48 14.54 16.34
CA ARG A 281 -6.37 13.47 15.32
C ARG A 281 -6.93 13.90 13.98
N LEU A 282 -6.29 13.42 12.92
CA LEU A 282 -6.79 13.55 11.56
C LEU A 282 -7.74 12.39 11.27
N LEU A 283 -8.99 12.71 10.92
CA LEU A 283 -9.95 11.79 10.33
C LEU A 283 -9.80 11.84 8.81
N VAL A 284 -9.85 10.68 8.16
CA VAL A 284 -9.80 10.57 6.71
C VAL A 284 -10.94 9.66 6.25
N GLU A 285 -11.66 10.12 5.23
CA GLU A 285 -12.71 9.38 4.54
C GLU A 285 -12.18 8.04 4.04
N HIS A 286 -12.92 6.97 4.28
CA HIS A 286 -12.59 5.67 3.73
C HIS A 286 -13.19 5.53 2.33
N PRO A 287 -12.41 5.16 1.29
CA PRO A 287 -12.95 4.85 -0.02
C PRO A 287 -13.80 3.57 0.01
N ASP A 288 -15.09 3.76 0.28
CA ASP A 288 -16.15 2.75 0.25
C ASP A 288 -17.05 2.97 -0.97
N GLU A 289 -18.26 2.41 -0.94
CA GLU A 289 -19.24 2.60 -2.01
C GLU A 289 -19.72 4.05 -2.11
N HIS A 290 -19.86 4.75 -0.98
CA HIS A 290 -20.27 6.15 -0.97
C HIS A 290 -19.21 7.05 -1.61
N PHE A 291 -17.92 6.78 -1.37
CA PHE A 291 -16.85 7.47 -2.08
C PHE A 291 -16.88 7.21 -3.60
N ALA A 292 -17.22 5.99 -4.01
CA ALA A 292 -17.35 5.64 -5.42
C ALA A 292 -18.54 6.36 -6.09
N ASP A 293 -19.65 6.56 -5.38
CA ASP A 293 -20.83 7.27 -5.88
C ASP A 293 -20.57 8.76 -6.19
N GLN A 294 -19.48 9.32 -5.64
CA GLN A 294 -19.04 10.69 -5.92
C GLN A 294 -18.16 10.77 -7.18
N MET A 295 -17.75 9.64 -7.75
CA MET A 295 -16.97 9.60 -8.98
C MET A 295 -17.86 9.82 -10.20
N ASP A 296 -17.28 10.44 -11.24
CA ASP A 296 -17.97 10.61 -12.50
C ASP A 296 -18.21 9.26 -13.19
N GLY A 297 -19.41 9.10 -13.74
CA GLY A 297 -19.81 7.92 -14.48
C GLY A 297 -20.34 6.78 -13.60
N THR A 298 -20.37 5.57 -14.16
CA THR A 298 -20.76 4.36 -13.43
C THR A 298 -19.62 3.36 -13.54
N GLY A 299 -19.11 2.88 -12.42
CA GLY A 299 -17.89 2.10 -12.42
C GLY A 299 -17.74 1.13 -11.26
N VAL A 300 -16.68 0.32 -11.35
CA VAL A 300 -16.28 -0.62 -10.31
C VAL A 300 -15.00 -0.12 -9.65
N LEU A 301 -15.05 0.04 -8.33
CA LEU A 301 -13.90 0.44 -7.53
C LEU A 301 -13.17 -0.79 -6.99
N TYR A 302 -11.89 -0.93 -7.29
CA TYR A 302 -11.03 -2.00 -6.79
C TYR A 302 -9.90 -1.44 -5.95
N LYS A 303 -9.69 -1.99 -4.76
CA LYS A 303 -8.59 -1.62 -3.87
C LYS A 303 -7.41 -2.55 -4.10
N SER A 304 -6.21 -2.00 -4.29
CA SER A 304 -4.99 -2.80 -4.19
C SER A 304 -4.67 -3.11 -2.72
N LEU A 305 -4.30 -4.35 -2.46
CA LEU A 305 -3.81 -4.81 -1.16
C LEU A 305 -2.28 -4.77 -1.14
N ALA A 306 -1.68 -4.71 0.05
CA ALA A 306 -0.23 -4.57 0.22
C ALA A 306 0.57 -5.79 -0.31
N SER A 307 -0.09 -6.94 -0.42
CA SER A 307 0.43 -8.17 -1.05
C SER A 307 0.51 -8.08 -2.57
N SER A 308 -0.23 -7.15 -3.19
CA SER A 308 -0.33 -7.05 -4.64
C SER A 308 1.03 -6.82 -5.28
N SER A 309 1.33 -7.66 -6.26
CA SER A 309 2.54 -7.57 -7.07
C SER A 309 2.26 -7.08 -8.50
N PHE A 310 0.98 -6.92 -8.88
CA PHE A 310 0.55 -6.60 -10.24
C PHE A 310 1.12 -7.58 -11.29
N THR A 311 1.19 -8.86 -10.94
CA THR A 311 1.69 -9.95 -11.81
C THR A 311 0.54 -10.83 -12.31
N ASP A 312 0.69 -11.38 -13.52
CA ASP A 312 -0.30 -12.33 -14.06
C ASP A 312 -0.18 -13.67 -13.32
N GLN A 313 -1.24 -14.02 -12.59
CA GLN A 313 -1.39 -15.25 -11.83
C GLN A 313 -2.24 -16.30 -12.56
N GLY A 314 -2.75 -16.00 -13.76
CA GLY A 314 -3.63 -16.88 -14.52
C GLY A 314 -5.06 -16.34 -14.65
N ASP A 315 -5.98 -17.23 -15.03
CA ASP A 315 -7.40 -16.94 -15.29
C ASP A 315 -8.30 -17.09 -14.05
N ASP A 316 -7.81 -17.72 -12.97
CA ASP A 316 -8.60 -17.94 -11.75
C ASP A 316 -8.62 -16.67 -10.91
N GLN A 317 -9.81 -16.21 -10.54
CA GLN A 317 -9.99 -14.96 -9.80
C GLN A 317 -9.63 -15.13 -8.32
N THR A 318 -9.73 -16.35 -7.78
CA THR A 318 -9.36 -16.60 -6.38
C THR A 318 -7.87 -16.37 -6.15
N ASP A 319 -7.04 -16.49 -7.18
CA ASP A 319 -5.60 -16.22 -7.09
C ASP A 319 -5.31 -14.72 -6.89
N TYR A 320 -6.25 -13.83 -7.19
CA TYR A 320 -6.11 -12.38 -7.04
C TYR A 320 -6.82 -11.81 -5.80
N GLN A 321 -7.50 -12.63 -5.00
CA GLN A 321 -8.30 -12.15 -3.85
C GLN A 321 -7.44 -11.51 -2.75
N ASP A 322 -6.17 -11.93 -2.65
CA ASP A 322 -5.18 -11.36 -1.73
C ASP A 322 -4.45 -10.15 -2.35
N ASP A 323 -4.63 -9.88 -3.64
CA ASP A 323 -4.03 -8.74 -4.35
C ASP A 323 -5.02 -7.57 -4.48
N PHE A 324 -6.30 -7.86 -4.71
CA PHE A 324 -7.34 -6.86 -4.92
C PHE A 324 -8.63 -7.18 -4.18
N LYS A 325 -9.18 -6.17 -3.51
CA LYS A 325 -10.54 -6.20 -2.97
C LYS A 325 -11.45 -5.35 -3.85
N GLN A 326 -12.49 -5.94 -4.42
CA GLN A 326 -13.56 -5.18 -5.07
C GLN A 326 -14.43 -4.50 -4.01
N ILE A 327 -14.67 -3.20 -4.18
CA ILE A 327 -15.43 -2.38 -3.23
C ILE A 327 -16.89 -2.30 -3.67
N THR A 328 -17.16 -1.84 -4.89
CA THR A 328 -18.53 -1.70 -5.42
C THR A 328 -18.93 -2.89 -6.29
N MET A 329 -20.24 -3.04 -6.54
CA MET A 329 -20.78 -4.03 -7.48
C MET A 329 -20.41 -5.49 -7.13
N GLN A 330 -20.13 -5.77 -5.86
CA GLN A 330 -19.73 -7.11 -5.41
C GLN A 330 -20.77 -8.15 -5.80
N GLY A 331 -20.31 -9.31 -6.27
CA GLY A 331 -21.18 -10.41 -6.73
C GLY A 331 -21.86 -10.17 -8.08
N SER A 332 -21.82 -8.96 -8.64
CA SER A 332 -22.37 -8.60 -9.96
C SER A 332 -21.28 -8.40 -11.02
N GLN A 333 -20.15 -7.84 -10.58
CA GLN A 333 -18.90 -7.73 -11.32
C GLN A 333 -17.83 -8.51 -10.57
N ASP A 334 -16.88 -9.03 -11.32
CA ASP A 334 -15.84 -9.91 -10.84
C ASP A 334 -14.47 -9.23 -11.01
N LEU A 335 -13.37 -9.87 -10.60
CA LEU A 335 -12.03 -9.32 -10.75
C LEU A 335 -11.51 -9.37 -12.19
N GLN A 336 -12.31 -9.87 -13.15
CA GLN A 336 -11.86 -10.09 -14.53
C GLN A 336 -11.35 -8.82 -15.23
N PRO A 337 -11.94 -7.61 -15.07
CA PRO A 337 -11.37 -6.40 -15.67
C PRO A 337 -9.94 -6.13 -15.20
N VAL A 338 -9.66 -6.28 -13.90
CA VAL A 338 -8.33 -6.08 -13.32
C VAL A 338 -7.37 -7.15 -13.83
N ILE A 339 -7.80 -8.41 -13.87
CA ILE A 339 -7.00 -9.54 -14.39
C ILE A 339 -6.65 -9.32 -15.88
N ASN A 340 -7.60 -8.83 -16.68
CA ASN A 340 -7.37 -8.52 -18.09
C ASN A 340 -6.33 -7.42 -18.26
N LEU A 341 -6.40 -6.35 -17.44
CA LEU A 341 -5.41 -5.29 -17.45
C LEU A 341 -4.03 -5.82 -17.05
N ILE A 342 -3.94 -6.54 -15.93
CA ILE A 342 -2.68 -7.10 -15.42
C ILE A 342 -2.04 -7.99 -16.47
N ARG A 343 -2.79 -8.95 -17.02
CA ARG A 343 -2.27 -9.85 -18.05
C ARG A 343 -1.78 -9.10 -19.27
N TRP A 344 -2.56 -8.16 -19.78
CA TRP A 344 -2.20 -7.41 -20.98
C TRP A 344 -0.94 -6.56 -20.74
N VAL A 345 -0.87 -5.79 -19.64
CA VAL A 345 0.32 -5.02 -19.27
C VAL A 345 1.54 -5.94 -19.13
N ASN A 346 1.33 -7.17 -18.63
CA ASN A 346 2.40 -8.12 -18.41
C ASN A 346 2.94 -8.80 -19.68
N SER A 347 2.12 -8.92 -20.73
CA SER A 347 2.42 -9.73 -21.92
C SER A 347 2.53 -8.95 -23.23
N ALA A 348 1.92 -7.76 -23.34
CA ALA A 348 1.98 -6.94 -24.54
C ALA A 348 3.41 -6.48 -24.85
N SER A 349 3.79 -6.44 -26.13
CA SER A 349 5.05 -5.81 -26.56
C SER A 349 5.05 -4.30 -26.26
N ASP A 350 6.20 -3.64 -26.36
CA ASP A 350 6.27 -2.19 -26.15
C ASP A 350 5.48 -1.43 -27.23
N GLU A 351 5.53 -1.89 -28.48
CA GLU A 351 4.73 -1.33 -29.58
C GLU A 351 3.22 -1.53 -29.36
N GLU A 352 2.81 -2.70 -28.87
CA GLU A 352 1.41 -2.96 -28.53
C GLU A 352 0.94 -2.11 -27.34
N PHE A 353 1.81 -1.92 -26.35
CA PHE A 353 1.53 -1.11 -25.18
C PHE A 353 1.31 0.36 -25.56
N ASP A 354 2.25 0.92 -26.34
CA ASP A 354 2.16 2.30 -26.84
C ASP A 354 0.90 2.52 -27.68
N ALA A 355 0.55 1.56 -28.54
CA ALA A 355 -0.60 1.69 -29.43
C ALA A 355 -1.95 1.47 -28.74
N GLN A 356 -2.03 0.69 -27.66
CA GLN A 356 -3.31 0.20 -27.13
C GLN A 356 -3.53 0.46 -25.63
N LEU A 357 -2.62 1.15 -24.94
CA LEU A 357 -2.84 1.53 -23.53
C LEU A 357 -4.12 2.37 -23.37
N ALA A 358 -4.36 3.31 -24.29
CA ALA A 358 -5.50 4.21 -24.27
C ALA A 358 -6.87 3.52 -24.44
N ASP A 359 -6.89 2.25 -24.86
CA ASP A 359 -8.10 1.43 -24.92
C ASP A 359 -8.50 0.86 -23.55
N ARG A 360 -7.60 0.93 -22.56
CA ARG A 360 -7.71 0.23 -21.27
C ARG A 360 -7.52 1.15 -20.08
N VAL A 361 -6.75 2.23 -20.23
CA VAL A 361 -6.44 3.18 -19.18
C VAL A 361 -6.74 4.58 -19.70
N ASP A 362 -7.34 5.42 -18.86
CA ASP A 362 -7.38 6.86 -19.12
C ASP A 362 -5.95 7.40 -18.97
N VAL A 363 -5.29 7.59 -20.12
CA VAL A 363 -3.88 8.00 -20.20
C VAL A 363 -3.65 9.39 -19.60
N GLU A 364 -4.60 10.30 -19.74
CA GLU A 364 -4.47 11.66 -19.19
C GLU A 364 -4.62 11.64 -17.66
N SER A 365 -5.64 10.94 -17.15
CA SER A 365 -5.81 10.72 -15.71
C SER A 365 -4.60 10.02 -15.10
N PHE A 366 -4.06 8.99 -15.77
CA PHE A 366 -2.89 8.27 -15.28
C PHE A 366 -1.62 9.12 -15.29
N ALA A 367 -1.40 9.93 -16.33
CA ALA A 367 -0.29 10.88 -16.38
C ALA A 367 -0.33 11.86 -15.21
N ARG A 368 -1.53 12.40 -14.91
CA ARG A 368 -1.76 13.29 -13.77
C ARG A 368 -1.51 12.62 -12.43
N TYR A 369 -2.02 11.40 -12.23
CA TYR A 369 -1.73 10.59 -11.04
C TYR A 369 -0.23 10.45 -10.82
N VAL A 370 0.51 9.96 -11.82
CA VAL A 370 1.95 9.69 -11.70
C VAL A 370 2.74 10.99 -11.43
N ALA A 371 2.40 12.06 -12.13
CA ALA A 371 3.02 13.37 -11.92
C ALA A 371 2.75 13.93 -10.53
N LEU A 372 1.52 13.82 -10.03
CA LEU A 372 1.13 14.31 -8.72
C LEU A 372 1.84 13.54 -7.60
N GLN A 373 1.95 12.21 -7.70
CA GLN A 373 2.70 11.41 -6.72
C GLN A 373 4.18 11.79 -6.66
N ASN A 374 4.82 12.11 -7.80
CA ASN A 374 6.18 12.66 -7.82
C ASN A 374 6.26 14.06 -7.21
N LEU A 375 5.34 14.96 -7.57
CA LEU A 375 5.29 16.32 -7.03
C LEU A 375 5.16 16.31 -5.51
N LEU A 376 4.28 15.46 -4.96
CA LEU A 376 4.07 15.25 -3.53
C LEU A 376 5.19 14.47 -2.83
N LEU A 377 6.23 14.05 -3.55
CA LEU A 377 7.34 13.25 -3.03
C LEU A 377 6.84 11.97 -2.32
N ASN A 378 5.82 11.32 -2.88
CA ASN A 378 5.27 10.09 -2.34
C ASN A 378 6.04 8.87 -2.85
N PHE A 379 6.87 8.29 -1.99
CA PHE A 379 7.57 7.04 -2.32
C PHE A 379 6.71 5.79 -2.10
N ASP A 380 5.57 5.93 -1.40
CA ASP A 380 4.69 4.83 -1.05
C ASP A 380 3.37 4.84 -1.86
N ASP A 381 3.44 5.29 -3.10
CA ASP A 381 2.31 5.28 -4.03
C ASP A 381 2.02 3.85 -4.56
N MET A 382 1.42 3.71 -5.75
CA MET A 382 1.18 2.40 -6.35
C MET A 382 2.43 1.53 -6.52
N SER A 383 3.61 2.14 -6.70
CA SER A 383 4.87 1.42 -6.81
C SER A 383 5.47 1.07 -5.45
N GLY A 384 5.05 1.77 -4.40
CA GLY A 384 5.54 1.64 -3.04
C GLY A 384 5.27 0.29 -2.38
N PRO A 385 5.88 0.04 -1.21
CA PRO A 385 5.61 -1.15 -0.40
C PRO A 385 4.17 -1.27 0.10
N GLY A 386 3.46 -0.16 0.30
CA GLY A 386 2.07 -0.13 0.76
C GLY A 386 1.03 -0.44 -0.32
N LYS A 387 1.42 -0.29 -1.60
CA LYS A 387 0.51 -0.42 -2.75
C LYS A 387 -0.72 0.49 -2.60
N ASN A 388 -0.49 1.75 -2.26
CA ASN A 388 -1.55 2.66 -1.84
C ASN A 388 -2.29 3.29 -3.03
N TYR A 389 -3.14 2.49 -3.67
CA TYR A 389 -4.01 2.94 -4.76
C TYR A 389 -5.30 2.11 -4.87
N TYR A 390 -6.29 2.72 -5.51
CA TYR A 390 -7.47 2.05 -6.04
C TYR A 390 -7.46 2.15 -7.57
N LEU A 391 -8.20 1.26 -8.21
CA LEU A 391 -8.52 1.30 -9.63
C LEU A 391 -10.01 1.56 -9.77
N TRP A 392 -10.37 2.63 -10.47
CA TRP A 392 -11.74 2.87 -10.94
C TRP A 392 -11.88 2.32 -12.34
N TYR A 393 -12.80 1.38 -12.54
CA TYR A 393 -13.12 0.85 -13.86
C TYR A 393 -14.44 1.43 -14.34
N ASP A 394 -14.37 2.38 -15.25
CA ASP A 394 -15.56 3.01 -15.83
C ASP A 394 -16.27 2.03 -16.78
N LEU A 395 -17.57 1.81 -16.57
CA LEU A 395 -18.34 0.82 -17.30
C LEU A 395 -18.83 1.30 -18.67
N GLU A 396 -18.76 2.60 -18.97
CA GLU A 396 -19.12 3.14 -20.27
C GLU A 396 -17.93 3.05 -21.22
N THR A 397 -16.82 3.66 -20.82
CA THR A 397 -15.57 3.74 -21.58
C THR A 397 -14.76 2.45 -21.54
N LYS A 398 -14.99 1.60 -20.53
CA LYS A 398 -14.21 0.38 -20.25
C LYS A 398 -12.74 0.65 -19.96
N LYS A 399 -12.43 1.82 -19.38
CA LYS A 399 -11.08 2.24 -19.03
C LYS A 399 -10.88 2.31 -17.52
N PHE A 400 -9.62 2.14 -17.12
CA PHE A 400 -9.16 2.30 -15.75
C PHE A 400 -8.62 3.70 -15.49
N SER A 401 -8.97 4.26 -14.34
CA SER A 401 -8.29 5.40 -13.71
C SER A 401 -7.69 4.97 -12.38
N VAL A 402 -6.60 5.60 -11.95
CA VAL A 402 -5.92 5.28 -10.69
C VAL A 402 -6.25 6.33 -9.65
N ILE A 403 -6.81 5.90 -8.53
CA ILE A 403 -7.18 6.78 -7.42
C ILE A 403 -6.16 6.63 -6.30
N SER A 404 -5.63 7.75 -5.82
CA SER A 404 -4.61 7.76 -4.78
C SER A 404 -5.19 7.36 -3.41
N TRP A 405 -4.36 6.73 -2.58
CA TRP A 405 -4.69 6.35 -1.21
C TRP A 405 -3.48 6.55 -0.29
N ASP A 406 -3.73 6.66 1.01
CA ASP A 406 -2.72 6.70 2.08
C ASP A 406 -1.54 7.67 1.84
N HIS A 407 -1.83 8.97 1.88
CA HIS A 407 -0.81 10.01 1.70
C HIS A 407 0.03 10.27 2.97
N ASN A 408 0.04 9.36 3.93
CA ASN A 408 0.75 9.48 5.19
C ASN A 408 2.28 9.57 5.03
N LEU A 409 2.83 9.10 3.91
CA LEU A 409 4.27 9.14 3.60
C LEU A 409 4.65 10.20 2.55
N THR A 410 3.71 11.06 2.14
CA THR A 410 4.01 12.22 1.28
C THR A 410 4.98 13.19 1.95
N PHE A 411 5.65 14.01 1.14
CA PHE A 411 6.61 15.01 1.60
C PHE A 411 7.81 14.41 2.38
N SER A 412 8.12 13.14 2.14
CA SER A 412 9.25 12.41 2.76
C SER A 412 10.53 12.37 1.90
N GLY A 413 10.45 12.87 0.67
CA GLY A 413 11.53 12.80 -0.31
C GLY A 413 12.44 14.03 -0.35
N ASN A 414 13.30 14.07 -1.38
CA ASN A 414 14.19 15.20 -1.63
C ASN A 414 13.46 16.31 -2.42
N ALA A 415 13.49 17.54 -1.92
CA ALA A 415 12.93 18.70 -2.60
C ALA A 415 13.44 18.90 -4.04
N ALA A 416 14.65 18.45 -4.35
CA ALA A 416 15.29 18.58 -5.67
C ALA A 416 14.95 17.45 -6.66
N GLN A 417 14.13 16.46 -6.29
CA GLN A 417 13.78 15.31 -7.13
C GLN A 417 13.19 15.74 -8.49
N GLY A 418 13.84 15.43 -9.60
CA GLY A 418 13.34 15.78 -10.92
C GLY A 418 12.03 15.06 -11.31
N PRO A 419 11.35 15.52 -12.37
CA PRO A 419 10.14 14.87 -12.90
C PRO A 419 10.37 13.41 -13.28
N HIS A 420 11.58 13.06 -13.74
CA HIS A 420 11.92 11.71 -14.20
C HIS A 420 12.72 10.90 -13.17
N ASP A 421 12.95 11.46 -11.98
CA ASP A 421 13.68 10.78 -10.92
C ASP A 421 12.76 9.83 -10.15
N SER A 422 13.27 8.63 -9.83
CA SER A 422 12.64 7.75 -8.86
C SER A 422 12.81 8.30 -7.44
N GLY A 423 11.67 8.46 -6.77
CA GLY A 423 11.62 8.89 -5.37
C GLY A 423 12.01 7.78 -4.39
N GLY A 424 12.43 8.18 -3.21
CA GLY A 424 12.72 7.28 -2.09
C GLY A 424 12.70 8.07 -0.78
N LEU A 425 12.78 7.35 0.35
CA LEU A 425 12.96 7.97 1.67
C LEU A 425 14.18 8.92 1.62
N GLY A 426 13.95 10.21 1.84
CA GLY A 426 15.01 11.21 1.80
C GLY A 426 16.05 10.91 2.89
N MET A 427 17.28 10.61 2.48
CA MET A 427 18.43 10.63 3.40
C MET A 427 18.86 12.09 3.58
N PRO A 428 19.11 12.57 4.82
CA PRO A 428 19.66 13.90 5.04
C PRO A 428 21.09 13.94 4.51
N GLY A 429 21.34 14.70 3.46
CA GLY A 429 22.67 14.90 2.89
C GLY A 429 22.65 14.76 1.37
N GLY A 430 22.43 15.88 0.69
CA GLY A 430 22.59 15.95 -0.76
C GLY A 430 24.05 15.71 -1.14
N MET A 431 24.35 14.53 -1.68
CA MET A 431 25.38 14.28 -2.68
C MET A 431 25.12 12.89 -3.27
N ARG A 432 24.28 12.84 -4.32
CA ARG A 432 24.54 11.84 -5.38
C ARG A 432 25.72 12.42 -6.16
N PRO A 433 26.79 11.65 -6.44
CA PRO A 433 27.79 12.09 -7.40
C PRO A 433 27.06 12.30 -8.74
N THR A 434 27.16 13.50 -9.29
CA THR A 434 26.85 13.75 -10.69
C THR A 434 27.69 12.80 -11.54
N GLU A 435 27.07 12.02 -12.43
CA GLU A 435 27.81 11.24 -13.41
C GLU A 435 28.65 12.19 -14.27
N GLY A 436 29.99 12.06 -14.19
CA GLY A 436 30.90 12.71 -15.12
C GLY A 436 32.13 13.38 -14.52
N GLU A 437 32.23 13.60 -13.21
CA GLU A 437 33.43 14.21 -12.63
C GLU A 437 34.40 13.14 -12.08
N GLN A 438 35.51 12.94 -12.79
CA GLN A 438 36.65 12.21 -12.26
C GLN A 438 37.24 12.99 -11.06
N PRO A 439 37.54 12.34 -9.94
CA PRO A 439 38.24 13.01 -8.84
C PRO A 439 39.65 13.43 -9.29
N PRO A 440 40.16 14.59 -8.86
CA PRO A 440 41.49 15.04 -9.25
C PRO A 440 42.56 14.05 -8.77
N GLU A 441 43.51 13.73 -9.66
CA GLU A 441 44.65 12.88 -9.34
C GLU A 441 45.46 13.49 -8.19
N GLY A 442 45.61 12.74 -7.09
CA GLY A 442 46.55 13.07 -6.01
C GLY A 442 46.05 12.87 -4.57
N ALA A 443 44.80 12.48 -4.33
CA ALA A 443 44.33 12.22 -2.98
C ALA A 443 44.67 10.79 -2.53
N GLN A 444 45.71 10.63 -1.70
CA GLN A 444 45.96 9.36 -1.01
C GLN A 444 44.96 9.17 0.16
N PRO A 445 44.34 7.98 0.30
CA PRO A 445 43.51 7.68 1.46
C PRO A 445 44.37 7.40 2.71
N PRO A 446 43.88 7.68 3.93
CA PRO A 446 44.59 7.34 5.15
C PRO A 446 44.69 5.82 5.36
N GLU A 447 45.84 5.35 5.82
CA GLU A 447 46.11 3.93 6.08
C GLU A 447 45.22 3.39 7.21
N GLY A 448 44.51 2.27 6.96
CA GLY A 448 43.80 1.54 8.02
C GLY A 448 42.52 0.78 7.64
N ALA A 449 42.10 0.72 6.38
CA ALA A 449 40.90 -0.03 5.97
C ALA A 449 41.21 -1.06 4.88
N GLY A 450 41.63 -2.26 5.28
CA GLY A 450 41.65 -3.44 4.42
C GLY A 450 40.31 -4.20 4.50
N PRO A 451 39.79 -4.78 3.40
CA PRO A 451 38.57 -5.59 3.44
C PRO A 451 38.83 -6.93 4.15
N PRO A 452 37.91 -7.45 4.99
CA PRO A 452 38.08 -8.76 5.61
C PRO A 452 37.94 -9.88 4.56
N GLY A 453 38.89 -10.81 4.60
CA GLY A 453 39.14 -11.86 3.61
C GLY A 453 38.10 -12.97 3.54
N GLY A 454 38.07 -13.62 2.38
CA GLY A 454 37.19 -14.73 2.05
C GLY A 454 37.52 -16.02 2.80
N ALA A 455 36.45 -16.74 3.20
CA ALA A 455 36.53 -18.11 3.69
C ALA A 455 36.60 -19.07 2.49
N GLY A 456 37.65 -19.89 2.45
CA GLY A 456 37.89 -20.90 1.42
C GLY A 456 36.98 -22.12 1.52
N LEU A 457 36.59 -22.65 0.36
CA LEU A 457 35.95 -23.96 0.19
C LEU A 457 37.01 -25.07 0.22
N PRO A 458 36.77 -26.23 0.87
CA PRO A 458 37.63 -27.40 0.70
C PRO A 458 37.36 -28.06 -0.66
N GLY A 459 38.42 -28.24 -1.44
CA GLY A 459 38.37 -28.94 -2.73
C GLY A 459 38.41 -30.46 -2.57
N GLY A 460 37.81 -31.16 -3.54
CA GLY A 460 38.04 -32.59 -3.75
C GLY A 460 36.94 -33.34 -4.51
N ALA A 461 36.81 -33.13 -5.82
CA ALA A 461 36.41 -34.17 -6.78
C ALA A 461 36.55 -33.65 -8.22
N GLN A 462 37.39 -34.31 -9.01
CA GLN A 462 37.67 -34.04 -10.42
C GLN A 462 36.74 -34.89 -11.31
N PRO A 463 36.21 -34.37 -12.44
CA PRO A 463 35.33 -35.13 -13.33
C PRO A 463 36.13 -35.87 -14.42
N PRO A 464 35.68 -37.03 -14.94
CA PRO A 464 36.14 -37.51 -16.23
C PRO A 464 35.33 -36.87 -17.36
N GLY A 465 36.06 -36.35 -18.35
CA GLY A 465 35.57 -35.60 -19.51
C GLY A 465 34.81 -36.42 -20.56
N GLY A 466 34.55 -35.89 -21.75
CA GLY A 466 34.99 -34.61 -22.30
C GLY A 466 34.36 -34.34 -23.68
N ALA A 467 35.13 -33.61 -24.49
CA ALA A 467 34.94 -33.28 -25.91
C ALA A 467 34.04 -32.07 -26.23
N ASP A 468 34.69 -30.91 -26.09
CA ASP A 468 34.95 -29.89 -27.10
C ASP A 468 33.79 -29.21 -27.85
N ALA A 469 33.88 -27.87 -27.81
CA ALA A 469 32.94 -26.90 -28.32
C ALA A 469 33.62 -26.06 -29.40
N GLY A 470 32.94 -25.91 -30.55
CA GLY A 470 33.18 -24.84 -31.51
C GLY A 470 32.01 -23.86 -31.49
N ARG A 471 32.30 -22.62 -31.09
CA ARG A 471 31.65 -21.31 -31.39
C ARG A 471 30.55 -21.32 -32.46
N GLU A 472 29.37 -20.69 -32.28
CA GLU A 472 29.01 -19.25 -32.23
C GLU A 472 27.48 -19.20 -32.02
N GLY A 473 26.78 -18.21 -31.46
CA GLY A 473 27.06 -16.90 -30.89
C GLY A 473 25.72 -16.38 -30.32
N GLY A 474 25.74 -15.81 -29.11
CA GLY A 474 24.57 -15.23 -28.46
C GLY A 474 25.00 -14.10 -27.54
N THR A 475 24.64 -12.87 -27.89
CA THR A 475 24.82 -11.70 -27.05
C THR A 475 23.63 -11.59 -26.10
N ALA A 476 23.82 -12.02 -24.86
CA ALA A 476 23.01 -11.62 -23.73
C ALA A 476 23.95 -10.93 -22.74
N GLU A 477 23.87 -9.60 -22.67
CA GLU A 477 24.55 -8.85 -21.61
C GLU A 477 23.91 -9.19 -20.27
N ARG A 478 24.75 -9.71 -19.38
CA ARG A 478 24.39 -10.16 -18.03
C ARG A 478 24.04 -8.97 -17.15
N GLY A 479 22.93 -9.13 -16.44
CA GLY A 479 22.44 -8.23 -15.43
C GLY A 479 23.43 -7.92 -14.31
N ARG A 480 23.32 -6.70 -13.80
CA ARG A 480 23.90 -6.25 -12.54
C ARG A 480 23.06 -6.80 -11.38
N PRO A 481 23.65 -7.43 -10.35
CA PRO A 481 22.89 -7.86 -9.18
C PRO A 481 22.81 -6.69 -8.18
N GLY A 482 21.66 -6.00 -8.16
CA GLY A 482 21.27 -5.04 -7.13
C GLY A 482 19.91 -5.46 -6.54
N GLY A 483 19.81 -5.50 -5.21
CA GLY A 483 18.73 -6.16 -4.47
C GLY A 483 17.30 -5.69 -4.78
N MET A 484 16.36 -6.62 -4.61
CA MET A 484 14.90 -6.43 -4.58
C MET A 484 14.47 -5.09 -3.98
N MET A 485 13.68 -4.28 -4.69
CA MET A 485 12.71 -3.33 -4.09
C MET A 485 11.64 -2.87 -5.11
N SER A 486 10.37 -2.98 -4.73
CA SER A 486 9.19 -2.16 -5.07
C SER A 486 9.13 -1.49 -6.47
N GLY A 487 8.21 -1.98 -7.29
CA GLY A 487 7.86 -1.46 -8.60
C GLY A 487 6.37 -1.65 -8.93
N HIS A 488 5.90 -1.09 -10.03
CA HIS A 488 4.56 -1.33 -10.57
C HIS A 488 4.60 -1.30 -12.10
N LYS A 489 4.40 -2.45 -12.74
CA LYS A 489 4.68 -2.64 -14.17
C LYS A 489 3.95 -1.65 -15.09
N LEU A 490 2.69 -1.31 -14.77
CA LEU A 490 1.96 -0.28 -15.54
C LEU A 490 2.68 1.08 -15.52
N LYS A 491 3.10 1.55 -14.34
CA LYS A 491 3.78 2.84 -14.17
C LYS A 491 5.18 2.83 -14.78
N GLU A 492 5.91 1.73 -14.61
CA GLU A 492 7.24 1.55 -15.19
C GLU A 492 7.21 1.63 -16.72
N ARG A 493 6.32 0.87 -17.36
CA ARG A 493 6.19 0.88 -18.82
C ARG A 493 5.71 2.22 -19.34
N PHE A 494 4.76 2.85 -18.65
CA PHE A 494 4.27 4.18 -19.01
C PHE A 494 5.36 5.24 -18.99
N LEU A 495 6.18 5.30 -17.93
CA LEU A 495 7.27 6.27 -17.81
C LEU A 495 8.47 5.97 -18.73
N ALA A 496 8.65 4.70 -19.13
CA ALA A 496 9.71 4.30 -20.05
C ALA A 496 9.37 4.56 -21.53
N SER A 497 8.09 4.76 -21.86
CA SER A 497 7.62 4.93 -23.23
C SER A 497 7.74 6.37 -23.72
N ASP A 498 8.41 6.55 -24.87
CA ASP A 498 8.48 7.84 -25.56
C ASP A 498 7.11 8.34 -26.03
N ALA A 499 6.16 7.42 -26.28
CA ALA A 499 4.80 7.77 -26.71
C ALA A 499 4.02 8.52 -25.63
N PHE A 500 4.28 8.24 -24.34
CA PHE A 500 3.58 8.85 -23.21
C PHE A 500 4.38 9.97 -22.52
N LYS A 501 5.65 10.17 -22.90
CA LYS A 501 6.49 11.22 -22.31
C LYS A 501 5.87 12.62 -22.39
N GLY A 502 5.28 12.97 -23.54
CA GLY A 502 4.65 14.27 -23.75
C GLY A 502 3.49 14.52 -22.79
N VAL A 503 2.53 13.59 -22.72
CA VAL A 503 1.36 13.72 -21.83
C VAL A 503 1.75 13.74 -20.35
N TYR A 504 2.79 12.99 -19.97
CA TYR A 504 3.35 13.05 -18.62
C TYR A 504 3.97 14.42 -18.29
N GLU A 505 4.85 14.93 -19.16
CA GLU A 505 5.52 16.21 -18.95
C GLU A 505 4.52 17.39 -18.94
N ASP A 506 3.48 17.33 -19.77
CA ASP A 506 2.39 18.30 -19.80
C ASP A 506 1.59 18.29 -18.49
N ALA A 507 1.20 17.10 -18.02
CA ALA A 507 0.52 16.94 -16.74
C ALA A 507 1.39 17.44 -15.57
N TYR A 508 2.69 17.11 -15.57
CA TYR A 508 3.63 17.54 -14.55
C TYR A 508 3.76 19.06 -14.48
N ARG A 509 3.91 19.72 -15.63
CA ARG A 509 4.01 21.18 -15.72
C ARG A 509 2.71 21.85 -15.25
N ALA A 510 1.56 21.37 -15.71
CA ALA A 510 0.27 21.92 -15.30
C ALA A 510 0.04 21.78 -13.77
N LEU A 511 0.36 20.62 -13.21
CA LEU A 511 0.22 20.37 -11.77
C LEU A 511 1.25 21.17 -10.96
N TYR A 512 2.50 21.31 -11.42
CA TYR A 512 3.48 22.17 -10.75
C TYR A 512 2.97 23.60 -10.61
N GLN A 513 2.37 24.17 -11.67
CA GLN A 513 1.81 25.52 -11.62
C GLN A 513 0.73 25.61 -10.54
N GLN A 514 -0.26 24.72 -10.59
CA GLN A 514 -1.39 24.73 -9.67
C GLN A 514 -1.02 24.42 -8.21
N VAL A 515 -0.07 23.53 -7.97
CA VAL A 515 0.31 23.09 -6.62
C VAL A 515 1.30 24.06 -5.98
N TYR A 516 2.35 24.44 -6.72
CA TYR A 516 3.50 25.16 -6.17
C TYR A 516 3.56 26.61 -6.64
N ALA A 517 3.53 26.88 -7.95
CA ALA A 517 3.76 28.23 -8.47
C ALA A 517 2.64 29.21 -8.08
N ASP A 518 1.39 28.76 -8.09
CA ASP A 518 0.21 29.54 -7.70
C ASP A 518 0.04 29.66 -6.17
N GLY A 519 0.93 29.04 -5.39
CA GLY A 519 0.92 29.12 -3.93
C GLY A 519 -0.14 28.27 -3.22
N ARG A 520 -0.86 27.38 -3.93
CA ARG A 520 -1.91 26.53 -3.35
C ARG A 520 -1.41 25.71 -2.17
N ALA A 521 -0.29 25.00 -2.30
CA ALA A 521 0.23 24.18 -1.21
C ALA A 521 0.54 25.02 0.06
N THR A 522 1.09 26.23 -0.10
CA THR A 522 1.35 27.12 1.03
C THR A 522 0.04 27.63 1.65
N GLY A 523 -0.92 28.07 0.83
CA GLY A 523 -2.22 28.55 1.31
C GLY A 523 -3.02 27.46 2.03
N SER A 524 -3.05 26.24 1.48
CA SER A 524 -3.68 25.08 2.11
C SER A 524 -3.03 24.76 3.46
N LEU A 525 -1.69 24.76 3.54
CA LEU A 525 -0.99 24.49 4.79
C LEU A 525 -1.33 25.53 5.88
N ASP A 526 -1.41 26.81 5.53
CA ASP A 526 -1.76 27.87 6.46
C ASP A 526 -3.22 27.75 6.96
N ALA A 527 -4.15 27.42 6.06
CA ALA A 527 -5.56 27.20 6.41
C ALA A 527 -5.72 25.99 7.35
N ILE A 528 -5.09 24.86 7.03
CA ILE A 528 -5.13 23.64 7.84
C ILE A 528 -4.52 23.89 9.23
N THR A 529 -3.36 24.55 9.29
CA THR A 529 -2.68 24.87 10.54
C THR A 529 -3.53 25.76 11.43
N THR A 530 -4.27 26.71 10.84
CA THR A 530 -5.18 27.58 11.56
C THR A 530 -6.28 26.78 12.25
N VAL A 531 -6.92 25.86 11.55
CA VAL A 531 -7.98 25.01 12.11
C VAL A 531 -7.42 24.05 13.17
N LEU A 532 -6.33 23.34 12.87
CA LEU A 532 -5.71 22.38 13.79
C LEU A 532 -5.37 23.01 15.15
N LYS A 533 -4.90 24.26 15.18
CA LYS A 533 -4.62 24.97 16.45
C LYS A 533 -5.85 25.26 17.31
N THR A 534 -7.06 25.18 16.75
CA THR A 534 -8.32 25.35 17.48
C THR A 534 -8.85 24.03 18.05
N VAL A 535 -8.25 22.90 17.68
CA VAL A 535 -8.71 21.57 18.09
C VAL A 535 -8.22 21.25 19.51
N ASP A 536 -9.14 20.89 20.39
CA ASP A 536 -8.80 20.45 21.74
C ASP A 536 -7.87 19.22 21.71
N GLY A 537 -6.79 19.28 22.47
CA GLY A 537 -5.75 18.24 22.47
C GLY A 537 -4.65 18.42 21.41
N ALA A 538 -4.67 19.51 20.64
CA ALA A 538 -3.57 19.88 19.75
C ALA A 538 -2.39 20.49 20.53
N ASP A 539 -1.17 20.07 20.21
CA ASP A 539 0.05 20.73 20.69
C ASP A 539 0.45 21.83 19.70
N ALA A 540 0.15 23.08 20.02
CA ALA A 540 0.43 24.22 19.15
C ALA A 540 1.92 24.36 18.79
N THR A 541 2.84 23.95 19.67
CA THR A 541 4.28 24.02 19.40
C THR A 541 4.68 22.96 18.36
N ALA A 542 4.13 21.76 18.49
CA ALA A 542 4.35 20.68 17.54
C ALA A 542 3.74 21.00 16.17
N VAL A 543 2.55 21.60 16.16
CA VAL A 543 1.88 22.11 14.95
C VAL A 543 2.74 23.15 14.24
N ASP A 544 3.28 24.13 14.96
CA ASP A 544 4.16 25.14 14.38
C ASP A 544 5.45 24.53 13.81
N ALA A 545 6.07 23.59 14.53
CA ALA A 545 7.28 22.92 14.06
C ALA A 545 7.04 22.09 12.78
N ASP A 546 5.95 21.31 12.74
CA ASP A 546 5.59 20.50 11.58
C ASP A 546 5.20 21.38 10.38
N ALA A 547 4.45 22.47 10.61
CA ALA A 547 4.09 23.42 9.58
C ALA A 547 5.32 24.16 9.00
N ASP A 548 6.25 24.59 9.84
CA ASP A 548 7.49 25.25 9.38
C ASP A 548 8.38 24.31 8.56
N ARG A 549 8.46 23.04 8.96
CA ARG A 549 9.15 22.01 8.18
C ARG A 549 8.51 21.82 6.81
N LEU A 550 7.19 21.64 6.74
CA LEU A 550 6.48 21.46 5.47
C LEU A 550 6.56 22.71 4.60
N ARG A 551 6.40 23.91 5.17
CA ARG A 551 6.53 25.19 4.45
C ARG A 551 7.92 25.35 3.85
N THR A 552 8.96 25.00 4.60
CA THR A 552 10.34 24.99 4.11
C THR A 552 10.51 24.04 2.93
N LEU A 553 10.00 22.80 3.05
CA LEU A 553 10.08 21.81 1.98
C LEU A 553 9.31 22.25 0.73
N VAL A 554 8.09 22.76 0.88
CA VAL A 554 7.26 23.29 -0.22
C VAL A 554 8.00 24.43 -0.94
N LYS A 555 8.62 25.35 -0.19
CA LYS A 555 9.42 26.43 -0.77
C LYS A 555 10.62 25.89 -1.56
N GLN A 556 11.39 24.98 -0.97
CA GLN A 556 12.54 24.35 -1.63
C GLN A 556 12.11 23.60 -2.90
N ARG A 557 10.98 22.89 -2.84
CA ARG A 557 10.40 22.16 -3.98
C ARG A 557 9.96 23.10 -5.10
N THR A 558 9.36 24.23 -4.73
CA THR A 558 8.97 25.29 -5.67
C THR A 558 10.18 25.87 -6.39
N GLU A 559 11.24 26.20 -5.64
CA GLU A 559 12.47 26.79 -6.16
C GLU A 559 13.28 25.83 -7.01
N SER A 560 13.39 24.55 -6.60
CA SER A 560 14.19 23.55 -7.31
C SER A 560 13.61 23.20 -8.69
N LEU A 561 12.29 23.12 -8.80
CA LEU A 561 11.61 22.75 -10.04
C LEU A 561 11.40 23.92 -11.01
N ARG A 562 11.43 25.18 -10.52
CA ARG A 562 11.09 26.36 -11.33
C ARG A 562 11.85 26.45 -12.65
N ASN A 563 13.13 26.07 -12.63
CA ASN A 563 14.02 26.15 -13.79
C ASN A 563 14.21 24.80 -14.49
N ASN A 564 13.47 23.76 -14.09
CA ASN A 564 13.55 22.45 -14.73
C ASN A 564 13.04 22.55 -16.17
N GLU A 565 13.67 21.82 -17.10
CA GLU A 565 13.32 21.83 -18.51
C GLU A 565 11.86 21.43 -18.75
N VAL A 566 11.32 20.46 -18.01
CA VAL A 566 9.89 20.05 -18.12
C VAL A 566 8.95 21.19 -17.74
N ILE A 567 9.34 22.03 -16.79
CA ILE A 567 8.52 23.16 -16.32
C ILE A 567 8.63 24.36 -17.27
N THR A 568 9.82 24.61 -17.81
CA THR A 568 10.11 25.81 -18.62
C THR A 568 9.83 25.63 -20.11
N ARG A 569 9.74 24.39 -20.59
CA ARG A 569 9.36 24.07 -21.97
C ARG A 569 7.85 24.26 -22.14
N GLY A 570 7.46 25.44 -22.61
CA GLY A 570 6.08 25.84 -22.92
C GLY A 570 5.99 26.48 -24.29
#